data_AF-A0A955WL55-F1
#
_entry.id   AF-A0A955WL55-F1
#
_cell.length_a   1.000
_cell.length_b   1.000
_cell.length_c   1.000
_cell.angle_alpha   90.00
_cell.angle_beta   90.00
_cell.angle_gamma   90.00
#
_symmetry.space_group_name_H-M   'P 1'
#
loop_
_entity.id
_entity.type
_entity.pdbx_description
1 polymer ?
#
loop_
_entity_poly.entity_id
_entity_poly.type
_entity_poly.pdbx_seq_one_letter_code
_entity_poly.pdbx_strand_id
1 'polypeptide(L)'
;VHDMEDLGDRAGYAPGRVRDPQFGLAALRLDRDLVPGMAVTIEPGFYQVPGLLDDPRVAHLAKAHVDRARLAAFADVRGIRIEDDVLITEAGCEVLTAALPQR
;
A
#
# COMPACT_ATOMS: atom_id res chain seq x y z
N VAL A 1 10.25 11.56 1.28
CA VAL A 1 9.00 12.30 1.61
C VAL A 1 7.90 11.39 2.17
N HIS A 2 8.05 10.05 2.17
CA HIS A 2 7.11 9.11 2.85
C HIS A 2 7.59 8.62 4.22
N ASP A 3 8.81 9.01 4.59
CA ASP A 3 9.49 8.41 5.72
C ASP A 3 9.36 9.31 6.95
N MET A 4 8.34 8.99 7.76
CA MET A 4 8.13 9.54 9.09
C MET A 4 8.59 8.55 10.16
N GLU A 5 9.41 7.55 9.83
CA GLU A 5 9.87 6.52 10.78
C GLU A 5 10.64 7.14 11.95
N ASP A 6 11.37 8.24 11.71
CA ASP A 6 12.05 9.01 12.76
C ASP A 6 11.08 9.59 13.81
N LEU A 7 9.81 9.76 13.45
CA LEU A 7 8.74 10.22 14.35
C LEU A 7 7.94 9.05 14.95
N GLY A 8 8.27 7.82 14.54
CA GLY A 8 7.56 6.59 14.86
C GLY A 8 6.07 6.66 14.52
N ASP A 9 5.29 5.81 15.18
CA ASP A 9 3.84 5.71 14.96
C ASP A 9 3.09 6.99 15.37
N ARG A 10 3.71 7.89 16.13
CA ARG A 10 3.07 9.13 16.62
C ARG A 10 2.63 10.06 15.50
N ALA A 11 3.33 10.05 14.38
CA ALA A 11 2.96 10.88 13.22
C ALA A 11 1.77 10.29 12.46
N GLY A 12 1.68 8.95 12.37
CA GLY A 12 0.75 8.24 11.52
C GLY A 12 -0.52 7.73 12.21
N TYR A 13 -0.50 7.55 13.53
CA TYR A 13 -1.58 6.88 14.26
C TYR A 13 -2.35 7.87 15.14
N ALA A 14 -3.67 7.72 15.21
CA ALA A 14 -4.52 8.50 16.11
C ALA A 14 -4.28 8.09 17.58
N PRO A 15 -4.54 8.97 18.56
CA PRO A 15 -4.44 8.61 19.97
C PRO A 15 -5.23 7.33 20.31
N GLY A 16 -4.58 6.36 20.94
CA GLY A 16 -5.18 5.08 21.31
C GLY A 16 -5.15 4.01 20.21
N ARG A 17 -4.76 4.35 18.97
CA ARG A 17 -4.51 3.37 17.92
C ARG A 17 -3.08 2.86 18.00
N VAL A 18 -2.88 1.59 17.68
CA VAL A 18 -1.58 0.90 17.72
C VAL A 18 -1.39 0.12 16.43
N ARG A 19 -0.14 -0.07 16.02
CA ARG A 19 0.21 -0.87 14.84
C ARG A 19 -0.34 -2.29 14.97
N ASP A 20 -1.12 -2.70 13.97
CA ASP A 20 -1.67 -4.05 13.91
C ASP A 20 -0.53 -5.05 13.63
N PRO A 21 -0.35 -6.12 14.44
CA PRO A 21 0.68 -7.12 14.19
C PRO A 21 0.39 -8.03 12.98
N GLN A 22 -0.82 -7.98 12.41
CA GLN A 22 -1.21 -8.78 11.25
C GLN A 22 -0.30 -8.48 10.06
N PHE A 23 0.20 -9.56 9.43
CA PHE A 23 0.96 -9.47 8.19
C PHE A 23 0.20 -8.64 7.13
N GLY A 24 0.90 -7.68 6.52
CA GLY A 24 0.31 -6.69 5.62
C GLY A 24 -0.09 -5.40 6.34
N LEU A 25 -1.00 -5.47 7.31
CA LEU A 25 -1.47 -4.29 8.07
C LEU A 25 -0.36 -3.68 8.94
N ALA A 26 0.58 -4.49 9.42
CA ALA A 26 1.75 -4.04 10.16
C ALA A 26 2.64 -3.05 9.38
N ALA A 27 2.48 -2.95 8.05
CA ALA A 27 3.21 -1.98 7.23
C ALA A 27 2.45 -0.66 7.02
N LEU A 28 1.19 -0.54 7.47
CA LEU A 28 0.40 0.68 7.30
C LEU A 28 1.07 1.85 8.04
N ARG A 29 1.18 2.98 7.36
CA ARG A 29 1.86 4.18 7.89
C ARG A 29 0.89 5.23 8.42
N LEU A 30 -0.39 5.13 8.07
CA LEU A 30 -1.44 6.06 8.47
C LEU A 30 -2.65 5.29 8.98
N ASP A 31 -2.90 5.37 10.28
CA ASP A 31 -4.11 4.88 10.95
C ASP A 31 -4.77 6.07 11.67
N ARG A 32 -5.33 6.96 10.86
CA ARG A 32 -6.07 8.15 11.28
C ARG A 32 -7.29 8.29 10.38
N ASP A 33 -8.32 8.91 10.93
CA ASP A 33 -9.44 9.34 10.11
C ASP A 33 -8.97 10.47 9.19
N LEU A 34 -9.32 10.36 7.91
CA LEU A 34 -8.99 11.38 6.92
C LEU A 34 -9.83 12.63 7.21
N VAL A 35 -9.16 13.77 7.31
CA VAL A 35 -9.80 15.07 7.53
C VAL A 35 -9.36 16.07 6.46
N PRO A 36 -10.18 17.09 6.16
CA PRO A 36 -9.83 18.11 5.17
C PRO A 36 -8.47 18.76 5.44
N GLY A 37 -7.70 18.99 4.38
CA GLY A 37 -6.35 19.56 4.42
C GLY A 37 -5.22 18.53 4.54
N MET A 38 -5.53 17.24 4.76
CA MET A 38 -4.53 16.17 4.65
C MET A 38 -4.20 15.91 3.18
N ALA A 39 -2.90 15.79 2.86
CA ALA A 39 -2.43 15.22 1.61
C ALA A 39 -1.89 13.81 1.88
N VAL A 40 -2.38 12.82 1.14
CA VAL A 40 -2.06 11.40 1.30
C VAL A 40 -1.79 10.75 -0.05
N THR A 41 -0.97 9.69 -0.06
CA THR A 41 -0.75 8.88 -1.27
C THR A 41 -1.79 7.78 -1.38
N ILE A 42 -2.31 7.57 -2.58
CA ILE A 42 -3.08 6.39 -2.95
C ILE A 42 -2.20 5.57 -3.88
N GLU A 43 -1.57 4.54 -3.33
CA GLU A 43 -0.44 3.85 -3.97
C GLU A 43 -0.60 2.32 -4.13
N PRO A 44 -1.72 1.81 -4.69
CA PRO A 44 -1.89 0.38 -4.89
C PRO A 44 -0.80 -0.19 -5.80
N GLY A 45 -0.29 -1.37 -5.44
CA GLY A 45 0.72 -2.05 -6.22
C GLY A 45 0.56 -3.55 -6.23
N PHE A 46 1.08 -4.15 -7.29
CA PHE A 46 1.22 -5.60 -7.46
C PHE A 46 2.68 -5.93 -7.69
N TYR A 47 3.20 -6.89 -6.93
CA TYR A 47 4.60 -7.30 -7.04
C TYR A 47 4.72 -8.81 -7.02
N GLN A 48 5.60 -9.33 -7.87
CA GLN A 48 6.03 -10.71 -7.83
C GLN A 48 7.30 -10.78 -7.00
N VAL A 49 7.13 -10.99 -5.69
CA VAL A 49 8.24 -11.07 -4.73
C VAL A 49 8.55 -12.54 -4.48
N PRO A 50 9.65 -13.12 -5.01
CA PRO A 50 9.95 -14.54 -4.83
C PRO A 50 10.02 -14.95 -3.36
N GLY A 51 10.62 -14.09 -2.53
CA GLY A 51 10.70 -14.29 -1.09
C GLY A 51 9.35 -14.34 -0.35
N LEU A 52 8.24 -13.90 -0.96
CA LEU A 52 6.89 -14.10 -0.42
C LEU A 52 6.17 -15.27 -1.12
N LEU A 53 6.32 -15.41 -2.44
CA LEU A 53 5.67 -16.46 -3.23
C LEU A 53 6.15 -17.86 -2.88
N ASP A 54 7.40 -17.97 -2.43
CA ASP A 54 8.08 -19.22 -2.09
C ASP A 54 8.25 -19.41 -0.57
N ASP A 55 7.85 -18.44 0.26
CA ASP A 55 7.94 -18.56 1.72
C ASP A 55 6.82 -19.48 2.24
N PRO A 56 7.16 -20.65 2.82
CA PRO A 56 6.16 -21.61 3.28
C PRO A 56 5.24 -21.05 4.38
N ARG A 57 5.68 -20.03 5.13
CA ARG A 57 4.89 -19.38 6.18
C ARG A 57 3.68 -18.64 5.61
N VAL A 58 3.76 -18.12 4.38
CA VAL A 58 2.67 -17.32 3.77
C VAL A 58 2.15 -17.88 2.46
N ALA A 59 2.90 -18.73 1.75
CA ALA A 59 2.52 -19.28 0.44
C ALA A 59 1.21 -20.09 0.48
N HIS A 60 0.84 -20.63 1.65
CA HIS A 60 -0.43 -21.34 1.83
C HIS A 60 -1.65 -20.42 1.64
N LEU A 61 -1.55 -19.12 1.96
CA LEU A 61 -2.63 -18.14 1.81
C LEU A 61 -3.05 -17.96 0.34
N ALA A 62 -2.12 -18.17 -0.58
CA ALA A 62 -2.34 -17.98 -2.02
C ALA A 62 -2.60 -19.30 -2.78
N LYS A 63 -2.41 -20.46 -2.13
CA LYS A 63 -2.30 -21.77 -2.81
C LYS A 63 -3.51 -22.14 -3.66
N ALA A 64 -4.73 -21.77 -3.22
CA ALA A 64 -5.97 -22.03 -3.94
C ALA A 64 -6.45 -20.84 -4.79
N HIS A 65 -5.74 -19.71 -4.73
CA HIS A 65 -6.20 -18.43 -5.26
C HIS A 65 -5.29 -17.86 -6.36
N VAL A 66 -4.13 -18.49 -6.60
CA VAL A 66 -3.15 -18.03 -7.61
C VAL A 66 -2.88 -19.14 -8.61
N ASP A 67 -3.18 -18.85 -9.89
CA ASP A 67 -2.72 -19.64 -11.02
C ASP A 67 -1.23 -19.35 -11.28
N ARG A 68 -0.37 -20.27 -10.86
CA ARG A 68 1.08 -20.15 -10.99
C ARG A 68 1.56 -20.22 -12.44
N ALA A 69 0.85 -20.93 -13.32
CA ALA A 69 1.22 -21.02 -14.72
C ALA A 69 0.97 -19.66 -15.41
N ARG A 70 -0.17 -19.04 -15.10
CA ARG A 70 -0.47 -17.68 -15.60
C ARG A 70 0.48 -16.64 -15.01
N LEU A 71 0.83 -16.75 -13.73
CA LEU A 71 1.78 -15.83 -13.09
C LEU A 71 3.16 -15.90 -13.75
N ALA A 72 3.64 -17.10 -14.07
CA ALA A 72 4.94 -17.31 -14.72
C ALA A 72 5.05 -16.64 -16.10
N ALA A 73 3.92 -16.41 -16.79
CA ALA A 73 3.90 -15.69 -18.07
C ALA A 73 4.31 -14.21 -17.94
N PHE A 74 4.34 -13.66 -16.72
CA PHE A 74 4.73 -12.28 -16.42
C PHE A 74 6.04 -12.21 -15.62
N ALA A 75 6.90 -13.24 -15.68
CA ALA A 75 8.09 -13.33 -14.83
C ALA A 75 9.11 -12.18 -15.02
N ASP A 76 9.03 -11.45 -16.14
CA ASP A 76 9.82 -10.25 -16.42
C ASP A 76 9.29 -8.99 -15.70
N VAL A 77 8.03 -9.00 -15.27
CA VAL A 77 7.41 -7.91 -14.50
C VAL A 77 7.63 -8.14 -13.00
N ARG A 78 8.62 -7.44 -12.42
CA ARG A 78 8.89 -7.48 -10.97
C ARG A 78 7.76 -6.89 -10.14
N GLY A 79 7.09 -5.87 -10.67
CA GLY A 79 5.91 -5.28 -10.06
C GLY A 79 5.56 -3.93 -10.68
N ILE A 80 4.38 -3.46 -10.34
CA ILE A 80 3.79 -2.21 -10.80
C ILE A 80 3.16 -1.54 -9.58
N ARG A 81 3.34 -0.23 -9.46
CA ARG A 81 2.61 0.62 -8.51
C ARG A 81 2.13 1.85 -9.24
N ILE A 82 0.88 2.19 -9.00
CA ILE A 82 0.30 3.46 -9.44
C ILE A 82 0.10 4.25 -8.17
N GLU A 83 0.62 5.48 -8.15
CA GLU A 83 0.70 6.31 -6.97
C GLU A 83 0.22 7.71 -7.33
N ASP A 84 -0.85 8.12 -6.66
CA ASP A 84 -1.43 9.45 -6.79
C ASP A 84 -1.34 10.21 -5.45
N ASP A 85 -1.01 11.50 -5.53
CA ASP A 85 -1.12 12.41 -4.40
C ASP A 85 -2.55 12.97 -4.34
N VAL A 86 -3.20 12.82 -3.20
CA VAL A 86 -4.61 13.15 -3.02
C VAL A 86 -4.77 14.10 -1.84
N LEU A 87 -5.36 15.27 -2.09
CA LEU A 87 -5.76 16.23 -1.06
C LEU A 87 -7.19 15.93 -0.59
N ILE A 88 -7.37 15.71 0.70
CA ILE A 88 -8.68 15.54 1.32
C ILE A 88 -9.34 16.92 1.47
N THR A 89 -10.62 16.99 1.09
CA THR A 89 -11.45 18.19 1.16
C THR A 89 -12.69 17.92 2.01
N GLU A 90 -13.47 18.95 2.34
CA GLU A 90 -14.72 18.78 3.10
C GLU A 90 -15.76 17.89 2.39
N ALA A 91 -15.71 17.84 1.05
CA ALA A 91 -16.70 17.12 0.24
C ALA A 91 -16.16 15.82 -0.40
N GLY A 92 -14.89 15.47 -0.16
CA GLY A 92 -14.24 14.32 -0.80
C GLY A 92 -12.74 14.53 -0.93
N CYS A 93 -12.21 14.45 -2.15
CA CYS A 93 -10.79 14.68 -2.42
C CYS A 93 -10.52 15.31 -3.79
N GLU A 94 -9.32 15.86 -3.93
CA GLU A 94 -8.73 16.34 -5.18
C GLU A 94 -7.48 15.50 -5.50
N VAL A 95 -7.38 14.99 -6.73
CA VAL A 95 -6.20 14.25 -7.20
C VAL A 95 -5.21 15.23 -7.81
N LEU A 96 -4.11 15.49 -7.09
CA LEU A 96 -3.11 16.49 -7.45
C LEU A 96 -2.25 16.04 -8.64
N THR A 97 -2.15 14.73 -8.85
CA THR A 97 -1.37 14.07 -9.90
C THR A 97 -2.19 13.72 -11.15
N ALA A 98 -3.43 14.20 -11.27
CA ALA A 98 -4.36 13.81 -12.34
C ALA A 98 -3.84 14.09 -13.76
N ALA A 99 -2.88 15.01 -13.92
CA ALA A 99 -2.27 15.33 -15.21
C ALA A 99 -1.20 14.32 -15.67
N LEU A 100 -0.77 13.39 -14.78
CA LEU A 100 0.22 12.39 -15.13
C LEU A 100 -0.38 11.33 -16.08
N PRO A 101 0.40 10.78 -17.03
CA PRO A 101 -0.05 9.68 -17.85
C PRO A 101 -0.32 8.43 -17.00
N GLN A 102 -1.53 7.87 -17.11
CA GLN A 102 -1.95 6.67 -16.37
C GLN A 102 -2.35 5.49 -17.28
N ARG A 103 -2.11 5.59 -18.60
CA ARG A 103 -2.51 4.59 -19.61
C ARG A 103 -1.35 4.18 -20.50
#